data_AF-A0A914K590-F1
#
_entry.id   AF-A0A914K590-F1
#
_cell.length_a   1.000
_cell.length_b   1.000
_cell.length_c   1.000
_cell.angle_alpha   90.00
_cell.angle_beta   90.00
_cell.angle_gamma   90.00
#
_symmetry.space_group_name_H-M   'P 1'
#
loop_
_entity.id
_entity.type
_entity.pdbx_description
1 polymer ?
#
loop_
_entity_poly.entity_id
_entity_poly.type
_entity_poly.pdbx_seq_one_letter_code
_entity_poly.pdbx_strand_id
1 'polypeptide(L)'
;MGTGVASRFVAEISDRGTPPTGTILESPFSNIHDVAVNHPFSKPFRWLGKYFDKLLVDRWVDSGLVMRSDKAIGRFKCPILILHAADDHIIPLRLGKALADAAKEADRDIKFVEFEENLNLRHKFIHRAPHFVEILTEFFNYCEVPNRSKFRTHRQEEVYIDQ
;
A
#
# COMPACT_ATOMS: atom_id res chain seq x y z
N MET A 1 6.14 5.98 -4.94
CA MET A 1 6.14 5.82 -6.42
C MET A 1 6.11 4.36 -6.86
N GLY A 2 6.89 3.46 -6.24
CA GLY A 2 6.89 2.03 -6.59
C GLY A 2 5.51 1.37 -6.58
N THR A 3 4.62 1.76 -5.67
CA THR A 3 3.24 1.26 -5.58
C THR A 3 2.47 1.35 -6.90
N GLY A 4 2.51 2.49 -7.61
CA GLY A 4 1.70 2.62 -8.83
C GLY A 4 2.22 1.75 -9.98
N VAL A 5 3.54 1.61 -10.11
CA VAL A 5 4.16 0.72 -11.10
C VAL A 5 3.89 -0.74 -10.76
N ALA A 6 4.14 -1.13 -9.50
CA ALA A 6 3.90 -2.48 -9.01
C ALA A 6 2.42 -2.87 -9.15
N SER A 7 1.49 -2.01 -8.73
CA SER A 7 0.07 -2.30 -8.83
C SER A 7 -0.40 -2.47 -10.27
N ARG A 8 0.11 -1.65 -11.20
CA ARG A 8 -0.22 -1.81 -12.62
C ARG A 8 0.33 -3.12 -13.18
N PHE A 9 1.60 -3.41 -12.90
CA PHE A 9 2.27 -4.62 -13.36
C PHE A 9 1.59 -5.89 -12.85
N VAL A 10 1.36 -5.98 -11.53
CA VAL A 10 0.72 -7.14 -10.89
C VAL A 10 -0.69 -7.37 -11.43
N ALA A 11 -1.46 -6.30 -11.63
CA ALA A 11 -2.79 -6.41 -12.22
C ALA A 11 -2.73 -6.95 -13.66
N GLU A 12 -1.80 -6.45 -14.48
CA GLU A 12 -1.66 -6.88 -15.86
C GLU A 12 -1.23 -8.35 -16.00
N ILE A 13 -0.26 -8.82 -15.20
CA ILE A 13 0.15 -10.23 -15.23
C ILE A 13 -0.91 -11.15 -14.62
N SER A 14 -1.69 -10.67 -13.65
CA SER A 14 -2.85 -11.40 -13.11
C SER A 14 -3.95 -11.57 -14.17
N ASP A 15 -4.20 -10.54 -14.98
CA ASP A 15 -5.16 -10.61 -16.09
C ASP A 15 -4.69 -11.56 -17.19
N ARG A 16 -3.36 -11.62 -17.45
CA ARG A 16 -2.73 -12.57 -18.39
C ARG A 16 -2.68 -14.03 -17.89
N GLY A 17 -3.13 -14.29 -16.66
CA GLY A 17 -3.18 -15.64 -16.08
C GLY A 17 -1.87 -16.12 -15.45
N THR A 18 -0.88 -15.23 -15.30
CA THR A 18 0.41 -15.51 -14.65
C THR A 18 0.61 -14.58 -13.44
N PRO A 19 -0.25 -14.65 -12.41
CA PRO A 19 -0.08 -13.82 -11.22
C PRO A 19 1.22 -14.17 -10.49
N PRO A 20 1.83 -13.23 -9.76
CA PRO A 20 2.96 -13.54 -8.90
C PRO A 20 2.49 -14.39 -7.71
N THR A 21 3.42 -15.06 -7.04
CA THR A 21 3.10 -15.88 -5.86
C THR A 21 2.52 -15.07 -4.70
N GLY A 22 2.93 -13.80 -4.58
CA GLY A 22 2.46 -12.83 -3.60
C GLY A 22 2.93 -11.42 -3.97
N THR A 23 2.39 -10.39 -3.32
CA THR A 23 2.79 -9.00 -3.53
C THR A 23 2.92 -8.27 -2.21
N ILE A 24 4.04 -7.58 -2.00
CA ILE A 24 4.29 -6.74 -0.83
C ILE A 24 4.33 -5.29 -1.28
N LEU A 25 3.57 -4.43 -0.60
CA LEU A 25 3.55 -2.99 -0.84
C LEU A 25 3.98 -2.26 0.43
N GLU A 26 5.12 -1.56 0.36
CA GLU A 26 5.64 -0.71 1.43
C GLU A 26 5.17 0.73 1.26
N SER A 27 4.64 1.33 2.34
CA SER A 27 4.03 2.67 2.38
C SER A 27 3.20 3.01 1.13
N PRO A 28 2.21 2.17 0.75
CA PRO A 28 1.47 2.39 -0.47
C PRO A 28 0.52 3.58 -0.38
N PHE A 29 0.26 4.16 -1.54
CA PHE A 29 -0.77 5.17 -1.72
C PHE A 29 -1.89 4.62 -2.62
N SER A 30 -3.12 5.08 -2.38
CA SER A 30 -4.30 4.72 -3.17
C SER A 30 -4.36 5.47 -4.51
N ASN A 31 -4.02 6.76 -4.48
CA ASN A 31 -4.08 7.66 -5.63
C ASN A 31 -2.96 8.69 -5.59
N ILE A 32 -2.25 8.86 -6.71
CA ILE A 32 -1.18 9.86 -6.85
C ILE A 32 -1.68 11.30 -6.69
N HIS A 33 -2.96 11.56 -6.98
CA HIS A 33 -3.62 12.82 -6.69
C HIS A 33 -3.56 13.15 -5.19
N ASP A 34 -3.94 12.19 -4.35
CA ASP A 34 -3.97 12.39 -2.91
C ASP A 34 -2.55 12.51 -2.36
N VAL A 35 -1.57 11.84 -2.98
CA VAL A 35 -0.16 12.08 -2.67
C VAL A 35 0.24 13.50 -3.04
N ALA A 36 -0.08 14.00 -4.24
CA ALA A 36 0.31 15.35 -4.69
C ALA A 36 -0.28 16.46 -3.80
N VAL A 37 -1.55 16.33 -3.39
CA VAL A 37 -2.22 17.31 -2.53
C VAL A 37 -1.69 17.25 -1.08
N ASN A 38 -1.30 16.07 -0.60
CA ASN A 38 -0.81 15.87 0.77
C ASN A 38 0.72 15.96 0.91
N HIS A 39 1.46 15.99 -0.19
CA HIS A 39 2.92 16.02 -0.17
C HIS A 39 3.43 17.31 0.52
N PRO A 40 4.46 17.24 1.37
CA PRO A 40 5.05 18.42 2.00
C PRO A 40 5.47 19.52 1.01
N PHE A 41 5.89 19.14 -0.20
CA PHE A 41 6.25 20.07 -1.29
C PHE A 41 5.07 20.88 -1.85
N SER A 42 3.82 20.42 -1.72
CA SER A 42 2.66 21.19 -2.20
C SER A 42 2.17 22.23 -1.19
N LYS A 43 2.66 22.20 0.07
CA LYS A 43 2.26 23.14 1.14
C LYS A 43 2.35 24.63 0.72
N PRO A 44 3.42 25.12 0.06
CA PRO A 44 3.49 26.52 -0.38
C PRO A 44 2.50 26.85 -1.50
N PHE A 45 2.12 25.85 -2.30
CA PHE A 45 1.30 26.02 -3.50
C PHE A 45 -0.19 25.74 -3.26
N ARG A 46 -0.58 25.31 -2.05
CA ARG A 46 -1.99 25.07 -1.69
C ARG A 46 -2.88 26.31 -1.83
N TRP A 47 -2.33 27.52 -1.68
CA TRP A 47 -3.13 28.75 -1.87
C TRP A 47 -3.69 28.84 -3.29
N LEU A 48 -3.03 28.26 -4.28
CA LEU A 48 -3.47 28.30 -5.68
C LEU A 48 -4.74 27.47 -5.91
N GLY A 49 -5.17 26.65 -4.93
CA GLY A 49 -6.43 25.90 -4.96
C GLY A 49 -6.64 25.18 -6.29
N LYS A 50 -7.75 25.50 -6.98
CA LYS A 50 -8.14 24.90 -8.27
C LYS A 50 -7.12 25.07 -9.40
N TYR A 51 -6.22 26.05 -9.32
CA TYR A 51 -5.15 26.22 -10.32
C TYR A 51 -4.03 25.19 -10.15
N PHE A 52 -3.76 24.74 -8.92
CA PHE A 52 -2.79 23.68 -8.66
C PHE A 52 -3.29 22.33 -9.23
N ASP A 53 -4.57 22.03 -9.01
CA ASP A 53 -5.22 20.84 -9.56
C ASP A 53 -5.16 20.87 -11.10
N LYS A 54 -5.56 21.99 -11.72
CA LYS A 54 -5.50 22.14 -13.20
C LYS A 54 -4.09 22.06 -13.79
N LEU A 55 -3.07 22.53 -13.09
CA LEU A 55 -1.72 22.63 -13.66
C LEU A 55 -0.91 21.35 -13.47
N LEU A 56 -1.09 20.63 -12.37
CA LEU A 56 -0.32 19.42 -12.05
C LEU A 56 -1.18 18.16 -12.16
N VAL A 57 -2.36 18.14 -11.54
CA VAL A 57 -3.22 16.94 -11.53
C VAL A 57 -3.74 16.66 -12.93
N ASP A 58 -4.36 17.63 -13.60
CA ASP A 58 -4.94 17.41 -14.93
C ASP A 58 -3.84 17.06 -15.94
N ARG A 59 -2.65 17.66 -15.85
CA ARG A 59 -1.50 17.31 -16.70
C ARG A 59 -0.97 15.90 -16.47
N TRP A 60 -1.03 15.40 -15.22
CA TRP A 60 -0.61 14.04 -14.90
C TRP A 60 -1.68 13.01 -15.27
N VAL A 61 -2.95 13.42 -15.23
CA VAL A 61 -4.07 12.64 -15.72
C VAL A 61 -4.01 12.51 -17.24
N ASP A 62 -3.81 13.63 -17.94
CA ASP A 62 -3.68 13.70 -19.40
C ASP A 62 -2.45 12.96 -19.92
N SER A 63 -1.36 12.91 -19.15
CA SER A 63 -0.16 12.14 -19.50
C SER A 63 -0.31 10.63 -19.26
N GLY A 64 -1.49 10.17 -18.80
CA GLY A 64 -1.76 8.77 -18.50
C GLY A 64 -1.10 8.26 -17.21
N LEU A 65 -0.52 9.17 -16.42
CA LEU A 65 0.11 8.88 -15.13
C LEU A 65 -0.91 8.85 -13.98
N VAL A 66 -2.15 8.43 -14.26
CA VAL A 66 -3.15 8.17 -13.21
C VAL A 66 -2.83 6.84 -12.55
N MET A 67 -2.03 6.88 -11.49
CA MET A 67 -1.78 5.69 -10.66
C MET A 67 -3.00 5.42 -9.78
N ARG A 68 -4.00 4.74 -10.37
CA ARG A 68 -5.19 4.22 -9.70
C ARG A 68 -4.89 2.86 -9.07
N SER A 69 -4.08 2.88 -8.01
CA SER A 69 -3.78 1.66 -7.24
C SER A 69 -5.06 1.07 -6.64
N ASP A 70 -6.03 1.92 -6.28
CA ASP A 70 -7.39 1.55 -5.85
C ASP A 70 -8.14 0.65 -6.85
N LYS A 71 -8.06 0.94 -8.15
CA LYS A 71 -8.68 0.11 -9.19
C LYS A 71 -7.83 -1.08 -9.59
N ALA A 72 -6.51 -0.93 -9.55
CA ALA A 72 -5.61 -2.00 -9.94
C ALA A 72 -5.63 -3.15 -8.92
N ILE A 73 -5.71 -2.84 -7.62
CA ILE A 73 -5.64 -3.85 -6.55
C ILE A 73 -6.77 -4.87 -6.63
N GLY A 74 -7.96 -4.48 -7.08
CA GLY A 74 -9.09 -5.41 -7.27
C GLY A 74 -8.86 -6.47 -8.35
N ARG A 75 -7.88 -6.29 -9.23
CA ARG A 75 -7.52 -7.27 -10.28
C ARG A 75 -6.41 -8.23 -9.84
N PHE A 76 -5.86 -8.08 -8.64
CA PHE A 76 -4.82 -8.97 -8.18
C PHE A 76 -5.40 -10.38 -7.97
N LYS A 77 -4.67 -11.38 -8.43
CA LYS A 77 -5.00 -12.81 -8.23
C LYS A 77 -3.97 -13.51 -7.33
N CYS A 78 -3.33 -12.75 -6.45
CA CYS A 78 -2.31 -13.20 -5.51
C CYS A 78 -2.55 -12.61 -4.12
N PRO A 79 -2.00 -13.23 -3.06
CA PRO A 79 -1.95 -12.64 -1.72
C PRO A 79 -1.25 -11.29 -1.69
N ILE A 80 -1.73 -10.39 -0.84
CA ILE A 80 -1.24 -9.02 -0.70
C ILE A 80 -0.83 -8.77 0.74
N LEU A 81 0.39 -8.27 0.93
CA LEU A 81 0.85 -7.72 2.20
C LEU A 81 1.07 -6.21 2.03
N ILE A 82 0.40 -5.40 2.83
CA ILE A 82 0.67 -3.96 2.93
C ILE A 82 1.39 -3.69 4.25
N LEU A 83 2.50 -2.99 4.17
CA LEU A 83 3.30 -2.53 5.30
C LEU A 83 3.27 -1.00 5.35
N HIS A 84 2.87 -0.42 6.48
CA HIS A 84 2.78 1.04 6.59
C HIS A 84 3.11 1.52 8.01
N ALA A 85 3.92 2.57 8.13
CA ALA A 85 4.19 3.21 9.41
C ALA A 85 3.14 4.27 9.73
N ALA A 86 2.73 4.38 11.00
CA ALA A 86 1.78 5.40 11.44
C ALA A 86 2.37 6.82 11.37
N ASP A 87 3.69 6.96 11.53
CA ASP A 87 4.46 8.21 11.49
C ASP A 87 4.97 8.60 10.09
N ASP A 88 4.37 8.02 9.04
CA ASP A 88 4.72 8.34 7.66
C ASP A 88 4.27 9.76 7.27
N HIS A 89 5.23 10.68 7.30
CA HIS A 89 5.05 12.10 6.97
C HIS A 89 5.01 12.40 5.46
N ILE A 90 5.26 11.41 4.60
CA ILE A 90 5.25 11.57 3.14
C ILE A 90 3.93 11.04 2.57
N ILE A 91 3.54 9.83 2.97
CA ILE A 91 2.31 9.17 2.58
C ILE A 91 1.47 8.95 3.83
N PRO A 92 0.39 9.73 4.04
CA PRO A 92 -0.45 9.55 5.21
C PRO A 92 -1.05 8.14 5.30
N LEU A 93 -1.01 7.53 6.48
CA LEU A 93 -1.54 6.18 6.78
C LEU A 93 -2.95 5.92 6.22
N ARG A 94 -3.81 6.94 6.20
CA ARG A 94 -5.16 6.86 5.62
C ARG A 94 -5.18 6.38 4.17
N LEU A 95 -4.16 6.70 3.38
CA LEU A 95 -4.07 6.29 1.97
C LEU A 95 -3.74 4.79 1.85
N GLY A 96 -2.86 4.28 2.71
CA GLY A 96 -2.59 2.85 2.83
C GLY A 96 -3.83 2.08 3.28
N LYS A 97 -4.56 2.58 4.30
CA LYS A 97 -5.82 1.99 4.77
C LYS A 97 -6.89 1.97 3.68
N ALA A 98 -7.09 3.08 2.98
CA ALA A 98 -8.03 3.16 1.86
C ALA A 98 -7.71 2.15 0.74
N LEU A 99 -6.42 1.91 0.45
CA LEU A 99 -6.03 0.88 -0.52
C LEU A 99 -6.33 -0.53 -0.02
N ALA A 100 -6.12 -0.80 1.28
CA ALA A 100 -6.46 -2.08 1.88
C ALA A 100 -7.97 -2.33 1.88
N ASP A 101 -8.77 -1.30 2.16
CA ASP A 101 -10.24 -1.39 2.12
C ASP A 101 -10.73 -1.66 0.70
N ALA A 102 -10.19 -0.98 -0.31
CA ALA A 102 -10.50 -1.27 -1.72
C ALA A 102 -10.17 -2.72 -2.12
N ALA A 103 -9.08 -3.30 -1.59
CA ALA A 103 -8.75 -4.70 -1.81
C ALA A 103 -9.76 -5.65 -1.14
N LYS A 104 -10.17 -5.35 0.09
CA LYS A 104 -11.20 -6.12 0.82
C LYS A 104 -12.55 -6.07 0.13
N GLU A 105 -12.98 -4.90 -0.33
CA GLU A 105 -14.21 -4.70 -1.10
C GLU A 105 -14.21 -5.50 -2.41
N ALA A 106 -13.05 -5.63 -3.05
CA ALA A 106 -12.86 -6.47 -4.23
C ALA A 106 -12.65 -7.96 -3.90
N ASP A 107 -12.86 -8.38 -2.66
CA ASP A 107 -12.69 -9.75 -2.17
C ASP A 107 -11.27 -10.31 -2.39
N ARG A 108 -10.24 -9.45 -2.31
CA ARG A 108 -8.84 -9.87 -2.43
C ARG A 108 -8.29 -10.42 -1.11
N ASP A 109 -7.30 -11.29 -1.23
CA ASP A 109 -6.56 -11.83 -0.10
C ASP A 109 -5.49 -10.84 0.38
N ILE A 110 -5.73 -10.18 1.52
CA ILE A 110 -4.91 -9.06 1.97
C ILE A 110 -4.67 -9.05 3.49
N LYS A 111 -3.41 -8.81 3.89
CA LYS A 111 -3.01 -8.44 5.25
C LYS A 111 -2.42 -7.03 5.25
N PHE A 112 -2.91 -6.20 6.16
CA PHE A 112 -2.38 -4.86 6.40
C PHE A 112 -1.67 -4.86 7.75
N VAL A 113 -0.41 -4.48 7.76
CA VAL A 113 0.40 -4.32 8.97
C VAL A 113 0.71 -2.84 9.15
N GLU A 114 0.23 -2.31 10.26
CA GLU A 114 0.50 -0.95 10.72
C GLU A 114 1.62 -0.99 11.74
N PHE A 115 2.65 -0.16 11.58
CA PHE A 115 3.70 -0.01 12.59
C PHE A 115 3.44 1.24 13.42
N GLU A 116 3.54 1.10 14.74
CA GLU A 116 3.29 2.19 15.69
C GLU A 116 4.22 3.39 15.48
N GLU A 117 3.72 4.60 15.77
CA GLU A 117 4.45 5.86 15.61
C GLU A 117 5.69 5.96 16.52
N ASN A 118 5.67 5.32 17.69
CA ASN A 118 6.80 5.29 18.63
C ASN A 118 8.07 4.64 18.04
N LEU A 119 7.93 3.82 16.99
CA LEU A 119 9.04 3.16 16.31
C LEU A 119 9.84 4.12 15.41
N ASN A 120 9.35 5.35 15.17
CA ASN A 120 10.05 6.38 14.40
C ASN A 120 10.53 5.93 13.00
N LEU A 121 9.76 5.07 12.33
CA LEU A 121 10.14 4.43 11.07
C LEU A 121 9.98 5.38 9.87
N ARG A 122 9.03 6.32 9.95
CA ARG A 122 8.70 7.27 8.90
C ARG A 122 8.44 6.55 7.57
N HIS A 123 8.66 7.25 6.45
CA HIS A 123 8.40 6.74 5.10
C HIS A 123 9.43 5.71 4.57
N LYS A 124 10.58 5.52 5.23
CA LYS A 124 11.74 4.83 4.62
C LYS A 124 12.37 3.73 5.47
N PHE A 125 11.99 3.63 6.74
CA PHE A 125 12.67 2.73 7.68
C PHE A 125 11.79 1.58 8.15
N ILE A 126 10.74 1.21 7.39
CA ILE A 126 9.90 0.04 7.71
C ILE A 126 10.74 -1.25 7.81
N HIS A 127 11.81 -1.37 7.03
CA HIS A 127 12.78 -2.47 7.13
C HIS A 127 13.49 -2.59 8.50
N ARG A 128 13.42 -1.55 9.35
CA ARG A 128 13.97 -1.53 10.71
C ARG A 128 12.93 -1.86 11.79
N ALA A 129 11.68 -2.11 11.39
CA ALA A 129 10.63 -2.45 12.34
C ALA A 129 10.98 -3.74 13.10
N PRO A 130 10.62 -3.83 14.40
CA PRO A 130 10.69 -5.09 15.11
C PRO A 130 9.81 -6.12 14.38
N HIS A 131 10.23 -7.39 14.41
CA HIS A 131 9.52 -8.51 13.77
C HIS A 131 9.36 -8.40 12.23
N PHE A 132 10.04 -7.46 11.56
CA PHE A 132 9.95 -7.30 10.10
C PHE A 132 10.26 -8.60 9.33
N VAL A 133 11.35 -9.28 9.71
CA VAL A 133 11.76 -10.56 9.10
C VAL A 133 10.73 -11.66 9.36
N GLU A 134 10.14 -11.70 10.56
CA GLU A 134 9.11 -12.68 10.93
C GLU A 134 7.85 -12.49 10.10
N ILE A 135 7.37 -11.25 9.95
CA ILE A 135 6.21 -10.91 9.12
C ILE A 135 6.43 -11.34 7.65
N LEU A 136 7.62 -11.05 7.11
CA LEU A 136 7.97 -11.46 5.75
C LEU A 136 8.04 -12.98 5.60
N THR A 137 8.65 -13.67 6.55
CA THR A 137 8.77 -15.13 6.56
C THR A 137 7.40 -15.78 6.63
N GLU A 138 6.51 -15.29 7.50
CA GLU A 138 5.11 -15.73 7.58
C GLU A 138 4.40 -15.54 6.24
N PHE A 139 4.56 -14.39 5.60
CA PHE A 139 3.93 -14.11 4.31
C PHE A 139 4.49 -14.99 3.19
N PHE A 140 5.80 -15.22 3.13
CA PHE A 140 6.42 -16.10 2.13
C PHE A 140 5.96 -17.54 2.31
N ASN A 141 6.00 -18.06 3.54
CA ASN A 141 5.47 -19.39 3.85
C ASN A 141 4.00 -19.50 3.48
N TYR A 142 3.20 -18.49 3.82
CA TYR A 142 1.80 -18.43 3.43
C TYR A 142 1.64 -18.48 1.90
N CYS A 143 2.51 -17.81 1.14
CA CYS A 143 2.53 -17.76 -0.32
C CYS A 143 3.00 -19.08 -0.98
N GLU A 144 3.60 -20.03 -0.27
CA GLU A 144 4.02 -21.32 -0.84
C GLU A 144 2.96 -22.43 -0.76
N VAL A 145 1.96 -22.32 0.12
CA VAL A 145 0.94 -23.37 0.34
C VAL A 145 -0.20 -23.37 -0.72
N PRO A 146 -0.41 -24.43 -1.51
CA PRO A 146 -1.57 -24.53 -2.43
C PRO A 146 -2.90 -24.65 -1.66
N ASN A 147 -4.02 -24.13 -2.20
CA ASN A 147 -5.36 -24.22 -1.60
C ASN A 147 -5.50 -23.63 -0.18
N ARG A 148 -5.07 -22.38 -0.03
CA ARG A 148 -5.07 -21.63 1.24
C ARG A 148 -6.42 -20.96 1.53
N SER A 149 -6.80 -20.95 2.81
CA SER A 149 -7.79 -20.02 3.36
C SER A 149 -7.16 -18.62 3.47
N LYS A 150 -7.95 -17.54 3.32
CA LYS A 150 -7.46 -16.14 3.28
C LYS A 150 -6.46 -15.80 4.41
N PHE A 151 -5.46 -14.99 4.09
CA PHE A 151 -4.40 -14.54 4.98
C PHE A 151 -5.01 -13.68 6.10
N ARG A 152 -5.19 -14.28 7.27
CA ARG A 152 -5.91 -13.63 8.38
C ARG A 152 -5.09 -12.46 8.92
N THR A 153 -5.79 -11.36 9.18
CA THR A 153 -5.24 -10.24 9.95
C THR A 153 -5.25 -10.64 11.43
N HIS A 154 -4.11 -11.01 12.00
CA HIS A 154 -3.96 -11.02 13.45
C HIS A 154 -3.84 -9.57 13.92
N ARG A 155 -4.72 -9.16 14.85
CA ARG A 155 -4.66 -7.88 15.53
C ARG A 155 -3.40 -7.92 16.42
N GLN A 156 -2.61 -6.84 16.46
CA GLN A 156 -1.34 -6.72 17.20
C GLN A 156 -1.41 -6.97 18.73
N GLU A 157 -2.56 -7.36 19.28
CA GLU A 157 -2.77 -7.52 20.72
C GLU A 157 -2.16 -8.81 21.29
N GLU A 158 -1.77 -9.80 20.49
CA GLU A 158 -1.32 -11.12 20.98
C GLU A 158 0.21 -11.29 21.15
N VAL A 159 1.03 -10.26 20.87
CA VAL A 159 2.51 -10.36 20.99
C VAL A 159 3.02 -9.96 22.39
N TYR A 160 2.15 -9.52 23.30
CA TYR A 160 2.52 -9.06 24.66
C TYR A 160 2.00 -9.94 25.80
N ILE A 161 1.92 -11.26 25.61
CA ILE A 161 1.73 -12.21 26.74
C ILE A 161 2.77 -13.32 26.65
N ASP A 162 4.03 -12.95 26.82
CA ASP A 162 4.98 -13.76 27.58
C ASP A 162 6.14 -12.86 28.03
N GLN A 163 6.00 -12.28 29.23
CA GLN A 163 7.10 -11.71 30.02
C GLN A 163 7.24 -12.55 31.28
#